data_AF-A0A957CPJ2-F1
#
_entry.id   AF-A0A957CPJ2-F1
#
_cell.length_a   1.000
_cell.length_b   1.000
_cell.length_c   1.000
_cell.angle_alpha   90.00
_cell.angle_beta   90.00
_cell.angle_gamma   90.00
#
_symmetry.space_group_name_H-M   'P 1'
#
loop_
_entity.id
_entity.type
_entity.pdbx_description
1 polymer ?
#
loop_
_entity_poly.entity_id
_entity_poly.type
_entity_poly.pdbx_seq_one_letter_code
_entity_poly.pdbx_strand_id
1 'polypeptide(L)'
;MLTLGHFLETLTEYKANGKESKLTTVVMDSREVERGSLFVAVQGEHVDGHDYVADAFANGAVAALVERPFPHTTTIDLRKSSPQSSVLSPQSLPVCLLVDNTVTALQEAAAAWYAKFNTPVIGITGSVGKTSTKELAHAVMSTKFRTFKSEGNRNSILGLPLTIFGLRPFHQYAVLEMAMYTRGEIARLAALFPPQIGVVTLIGAVHMERAGSMEAIVAAKQELVEALPADGIAILNKDDERVMSMAAHTNARIFTYGLDPSADLWADEIQSHGLNGVQFTLHHQGESLHLQVPLLGRHSVHTSLRAAAIGLVTGLRWEDIARGLRQSQAQLRLVTVPGPKQSLIIDDTYNANPESTMAALNLLADMPGRRIAVLG
;
A
#
# COMPACT_ATOMS: atom_id res chain seq x y z
N MET A 1 -6.42 -19.84 -8.72
CA MET A 1 -6.17 -19.00 -9.91
C MET A 1 -7.40 -18.12 -10.10
N LEU A 2 -7.23 -16.86 -10.49
CA LEU A 2 -8.36 -15.95 -10.69
C LEU A 2 -9.09 -16.30 -12.00
N THR A 3 -10.42 -16.29 -11.97
CA THR A 3 -11.28 -16.56 -13.13
C THR A 3 -12.44 -15.59 -13.18
N LEU A 4 -13.11 -15.47 -14.32
CA LEU A 4 -14.38 -14.74 -14.43
C LEU A 4 -15.44 -15.29 -13.46
N GLY A 5 -15.40 -16.60 -13.19
CA GLY A 5 -16.29 -17.24 -12.23
C GLY A 5 -16.23 -16.61 -10.85
N HIS A 6 -15.07 -16.10 -10.42
CA HIS A 6 -14.97 -15.40 -9.15
C HIS A 6 -15.84 -14.13 -9.09
N PHE A 7 -15.85 -13.33 -10.16
CA PHE A 7 -16.68 -12.12 -10.22
C PHE A 7 -18.16 -12.49 -10.28
N LEU A 8 -18.52 -13.50 -11.08
CA LEU A 8 -19.90 -13.98 -11.18
C LEU A 8 -20.41 -14.52 -9.83
N GLU A 9 -19.65 -15.38 -9.15
CA GLU A 9 -20.00 -15.93 -7.83
C GLU A 9 -20.08 -14.88 -6.73
N THR A 10 -19.27 -13.82 -6.82
CA THR A 10 -19.25 -12.80 -5.76
C THR A 10 -20.41 -11.83 -5.92
N LEU A 11 -20.74 -11.47 -7.15
CA LEU A 11 -21.72 -10.43 -7.44
C LEU A 11 -23.14 -11.01 -7.63
N THR A 12 -23.28 -12.33 -7.76
CA THR A 12 -24.55 -13.03 -8.01
C THR A 12 -24.59 -14.40 -7.34
N GLU A 13 -25.72 -15.10 -7.42
CA GLU A 13 -25.92 -16.48 -6.98
C GLU A 13 -25.27 -17.54 -7.90
N TYR A 14 -24.56 -17.12 -8.95
CA TYR A 14 -23.83 -18.02 -9.85
C TYR A 14 -22.89 -18.93 -9.05
N LYS A 15 -22.76 -20.19 -9.47
CA LYS A 15 -21.79 -21.14 -8.91
C LYS A 15 -20.79 -21.52 -9.99
N ALA A 16 -19.53 -21.16 -9.77
CA ALA A 16 -18.47 -21.48 -10.70
C ALA A 16 -18.25 -22.99 -10.75
N ASN A 17 -18.06 -23.50 -11.95
CA ASN A 17 -17.83 -24.91 -12.22
C ASN A 17 -16.40 -25.19 -12.71
N GLY A 18 -15.53 -24.17 -12.71
CA GLY A 18 -14.12 -24.26 -13.06
C GLY A 18 -13.83 -24.19 -14.55
N LYS A 19 -14.86 -24.02 -15.40
CA LYS A 19 -14.69 -23.82 -16.85
C LYS A 19 -14.60 -22.36 -17.24
N GLU A 20 -14.76 -21.44 -16.30
CA GLU A 20 -14.74 -20.00 -16.56
C GLU A 20 -13.33 -19.54 -16.93
N SER A 21 -13.28 -18.57 -17.84
CA SER A 21 -12.03 -18.04 -18.37
C SER A 21 -11.13 -17.51 -17.25
N LYS A 22 -9.86 -17.87 -17.35
CA LYS A 22 -8.81 -17.40 -16.43
C LYS A 22 -8.57 -15.90 -16.66
N LEU A 23 -8.40 -15.19 -15.56
CA LEU A 23 -8.00 -13.79 -15.57
C LEU A 23 -6.53 -13.69 -15.19
N THR A 24 -5.76 -12.93 -15.97
CA THR A 24 -4.33 -12.68 -15.72
C THR A 24 -4.17 -11.56 -14.69
N THR A 25 -4.86 -10.45 -14.92
CA THR A 25 -4.84 -9.25 -14.07
C THR A 25 -6.19 -8.53 -14.09
N VAL A 26 -6.37 -7.60 -13.16
CA VAL A 26 -7.51 -6.69 -13.10
C VAL A 26 -6.97 -5.28 -13.10
N VAL A 27 -7.38 -4.47 -14.07
CA VAL A 27 -6.84 -3.12 -14.29
C VAL A 27 -7.96 -2.12 -14.51
N MET A 28 -7.69 -0.85 -14.20
CA MET A 28 -8.61 0.27 -14.46
C MET A 28 -8.09 1.24 -15.52
N ASP A 29 -6.86 1.05 -15.99
CA ASP A 29 -6.25 1.83 -17.07
C ASP A 29 -6.16 0.93 -18.32
N SER A 30 -6.77 1.35 -19.42
CA SER A 30 -6.79 0.58 -20.67
C SER A 30 -5.38 0.38 -21.25
N ARG A 31 -4.42 1.24 -20.88
CA ARG A 31 -3.01 1.15 -21.29
C ARG A 31 -2.23 0.08 -20.52
N GLU A 32 -2.72 -0.32 -19.34
CA GLU A 32 -2.15 -1.40 -18.53
C GLU A 32 -2.75 -2.78 -18.88
N VAL A 33 -3.70 -2.83 -19.82
CA VAL A 33 -4.35 -4.08 -20.19
C VAL A 33 -3.36 -5.01 -20.89
N GLU A 34 -3.29 -6.23 -20.35
CA GLU A 34 -2.62 -7.36 -20.98
C GLU A 34 -3.64 -8.40 -21.46
N ARG A 35 -3.21 -9.35 -22.29
CA ARG A 35 -4.04 -10.46 -22.74
C ARG A 35 -4.59 -11.24 -21.53
N GLY A 36 -5.92 -11.38 -21.46
CA GLY A 36 -6.60 -12.07 -20.36
C GLY A 36 -6.99 -11.17 -19.18
N SER A 37 -6.82 -9.86 -19.30
CA SER A 37 -7.21 -8.92 -18.24
C SER A 37 -8.73 -8.81 -18.10
N LEU A 38 -9.16 -8.42 -16.91
CA LEU A 38 -10.45 -7.78 -16.70
C LEU A 38 -10.23 -6.27 -16.57
N PHE A 39 -10.92 -5.48 -17.39
CA PHE A 39 -10.91 -4.02 -17.32
C PHE A 39 -12.05 -3.50 -16.45
N VAL A 40 -11.79 -2.54 -15.57
CA VAL A 40 -12.81 -1.93 -14.70
C VAL A 40 -13.06 -0.50 -15.16
N ALA A 41 -14.24 -0.25 -15.73
CA ALA A 41 -14.63 1.06 -16.24
C ALA A 41 -15.16 1.95 -15.10
N VAL A 42 -14.26 2.69 -14.45
CA VAL A 42 -14.64 3.63 -13.37
C VAL A 42 -14.92 5.02 -13.93
N GLN A 43 -16.02 5.65 -13.53
CA GLN A 43 -16.26 7.06 -13.79
C GLN A 43 -15.40 7.93 -12.84
N GLY A 44 -14.41 8.64 -13.39
CA GLY A 44 -13.59 9.59 -12.65
C GLY A 44 -14.11 11.03 -12.73
N GLU A 45 -13.44 11.96 -12.04
CA GLU A 45 -13.81 13.40 -12.05
C GLU A 45 -13.61 14.06 -13.43
N HIS A 46 -12.64 13.59 -14.21
CA HIS A 46 -12.27 14.18 -15.50
C HIS A 46 -12.39 13.22 -16.68
N VAL A 47 -12.41 11.91 -16.42
CA VAL A 47 -12.34 10.86 -17.43
C VAL A 47 -13.32 9.76 -17.06
N ASP A 48 -14.14 9.34 -18.02
CA ASP A 48 -15.06 8.20 -17.85
C ASP A 48 -14.41 6.93 -18.43
N GLY A 49 -14.07 5.96 -17.57
CA GLY A 49 -13.46 4.70 -17.97
C GLY A 49 -14.29 3.90 -18.99
N HIS A 50 -15.60 4.14 -19.07
CA HIS A 50 -16.48 3.48 -20.02
C HIS A 50 -16.14 3.82 -21.48
N ASP A 51 -15.54 4.98 -21.72
CA ASP A 51 -15.15 5.41 -23.06
C ASP A 51 -13.95 4.62 -23.60
N TYR A 52 -13.23 3.91 -22.72
CA TYR A 52 -12.02 3.13 -23.05
C TYR A 52 -12.25 1.61 -23.08
N VAL A 53 -13.51 1.15 -23.01
CA VAL A 53 -13.83 -0.28 -23.09
C VAL A 53 -13.39 -0.88 -24.42
N ALA A 54 -13.54 -0.13 -25.52
CA ALA A 54 -13.09 -0.54 -26.85
C ALA A 54 -11.57 -0.79 -26.87
N ASP A 55 -10.80 0.16 -26.34
CA ASP A 55 -9.35 0.09 -26.27
C ASP A 55 -8.89 -1.06 -25.37
N ALA A 56 -9.55 -1.27 -24.24
CA ALA A 56 -9.27 -2.38 -23.35
C ALA A 56 -9.47 -3.74 -24.06
N PHE A 57 -10.55 -3.92 -24.82
CA PHE A 57 -10.73 -5.14 -25.60
C PHE A 57 -9.71 -5.28 -26.72
N ALA A 58 -9.36 -4.19 -27.40
CA ALA A 58 -8.30 -4.20 -28.42
C ALA A 58 -6.94 -4.60 -27.84
N ASN A 59 -6.65 -4.21 -26.60
CA ASN A 59 -5.42 -4.58 -25.87
C ASN A 59 -5.48 -5.99 -25.24
N GLY A 60 -6.60 -6.70 -25.36
CA GLY A 60 -6.72 -8.11 -24.99
C GLY A 60 -7.45 -8.40 -23.68
N ALA A 61 -8.20 -7.43 -23.14
CA ALA A 61 -9.13 -7.71 -22.05
C ALA A 61 -10.19 -8.71 -22.51
N VAL A 62 -10.44 -9.71 -21.67
CA VAL A 62 -11.47 -10.74 -21.92
C VAL A 62 -12.82 -10.37 -21.31
N ALA A 63 -12.83 -9.45 -20.36
CA ALA A 63 -14.04 -8.87 -19.81
C ALA A 63 -13.87 -7.42 -19.41
N ALA A 64 -14.97 -6.68 -19.38
CA ALA A 64 -15.05 -5.33 -18.81
C ALA A 64 -16.17 -5.26 -17.77
N LEU A 65 -15.87 -4.76 -16.56
CA LEU A 65 -16.86 -4.40 -15.55
C LEU A 65 -17.36 -2.99 -15.86
N VAL A 66 -18.66 -2.84 -16.08
CA VAL A 66 -19.27 -1.60 -16.61
C VAL A 66 -20.59 -1.27 -15.89
N GLU A 67 -21.00 -0.01 -15.90
CA GLU A 67 -22.27 0.50 -15.37
C GLU A 67 -23.31 0.73 -16.46
N ARG A 68 -22.90 0.70 -17.74
CA ARG A 68 -23.78 0.80 -18.90
C ARG A 68 -23.41 -0.23 -19.98
N PRO A 69 -24.38 -0.74 -20.76
CA PRO A 69 -24.10 -1.67 -21.85
C PRO A 69 -23.13 -1.08 -22.87
N PHE A 70 -22.22 -1.91 -23.38
CA PHE A 70 -21.32 -1.54 -24.47
C PHE A 70 -21.84 -2.11 -25.80
N PRO A 71 -21.97 -1.30 -26.87
CA PRO A 71 -22.55 -1.76 -28.14
C PRO A 71 -21.84 -2.98 -28.73
N HIS A 72 -22.61 -3.85 -29.38
CA HIS A 72 -22.12 -5.01 -30.14
C HIS A 72 -21.26 -6.01 -29.35
N THR A 73 -21.31 -5.97 -28.02
CA THR A 73 -20.62 -6.90 -27.12
C THR A 73 -21.62 -7.65 -26.26
N THR A 74 -21.39 -8.95 -26.04
CA THR A 74 -22.19 -9.75 -25.12
C THR A 74 -22.16 -9.11 -23.73
N THR A 75 -23.32 -8.90 -23.13
CA THR A 75 -23.45 -8.33 -21.78
C THR A 75 -24.12 -9.33 -20.86
N ILE A 76 -23.54 -9.54 -19.68
CA ILE A 76 -24.14 -10.29 -18.58
C ILE A 76 -24.56 -9.27 -17.53
N ASP A 77 -25.85 -9.24 -17.23
CA ASP A 77 -26.43 -8.32 -16.25
C ASP A 77 -26.30 -8.90 -14.84
N LEU A 78 -25.42 -8.29 -14.03
CA LEU A 78 -25.13 -8.65 -12.65
C LEU A 78 -25.76 -7.69 -11.64
N ARG A 79 -26.64 -6.78 -12.10
CA ARG A 79 -27.30 -5.81 -11.22
C ARG A 79 -28.26 -6.52 -10.26
N LYS A 80 -28.44 -5.95 -9.07
CA LYS A 80 -29.29 -6.56 -8.02
C LYS A 80 -30.75 -6.71 -8.42
N SER A 81 -31.23 -5.88 -9.34
CA SER A 81 -32.59 -5.91 -9.88
C SER A 81 -32.83 -6.98 -10.95
N SER A 82 -31.76 -7.63 -11.44
CA SER A 82 -31.83 -8.61 -12.52
C SER A 82 -32.15 -10.02 -12.00
N PRO A 83 -32.92 -10.84 -12.73
CA PRO A 83 -33.24 -12.21 -12.31
C PRO A 83 -31.96 -13.07 -12.23
N GLN A 84 -31.45 -13.30 -11.01
CA GLN A 84 -30.18 -13.99 -10.80
C GLN A 84 -30.18 -15.45 -11.31
N SER A 85 -31.35 -16.06 -11.41
CA SER A 85 -31.56 -17.41 -11.96
C SER A 85 -31.18 -17.56 -13.45
N SER A 86 -30.83 -16.47 -14.12
CA SER A 86 -30.44 -16.44 -15.55
C SER A 86 -28.96 -16.20 -15.82
N VAL A 87 -28.14 -15.99 -14.77
CA VAL A 87 -26.70 -15.73 -14.94
C VAL A 87 -26.00 -17.02 -15.39
N LEU A 88 -25.45 -16.99 -16.61
CA LEU A 88 -24.69 -18.09 -17.20
C LEU A 88 -23.25 -17.64 -17.48
N SER A 89 -22.34 -18.60 -17.51
CA SER A 89 -20.97 -18.35 -17.97
C SER A 89 -20.99 -17.83 -19.42
N PRO A 90 -20.16 -16.82 -19.78
CA PRO A 90 -20.10 -16.33 -21.15
C PRO A 90 -19.67 -17.43 -22.12
N GLN A 91 -20.45 -17.64 -23.17
CA GLN A 91 -20.10 -18.60 -24.24
C GLN A 91 -19.09 -18.03 -25.24
N SER A 92 -18.97 -16.70 -25.31
CA SER A 92 -18.05 -15.96 -26.18
C SER A 92 -17.39 -14.82 -25.41
N LEU A 93 -16.15 -14.50 -25.77
CA LEU A 93 -15.38 -13.37 -25.24
C LEU A 93 -15.04 -12.40 -26.39
N PRO A 94 -14.85 -11.09 -26.11
CA PRO A 94 -14.96 -10.44 -24.80
C PRO A 94 -16.41 -10.28 -24.32
N VAL A 95 -16.58 -10.01 -23.02
CA VAL A 95 -17.90 -9.83 -22.39
C VAL A 95 -17.94 -8.59 -21.48
N CYS A 96 -19.07 -7.90 -21.42
CA CYS A 96 -19.34 -6.87 -20.44
C CYS A 96 -20.10 -7.44 -19.24
N LEU A 97 -19.60 -7.17 -18.04
CA LEU A 97 -20.27 -7.46 -16.76
C LEU A 97 -20.95 -6.17 -16.30
N LEU A 98 -22.26 -6.10 -16.47
CA LEU A 98 -23.04 -4.91 -16.15
C LEU A 98 -23.41 -4.93 -14.66
N VAL A 99 -22.99 -3.90 -13.92
CA VAL A 99 -23.23 -3.75 -12.47
C VAL A 99 -23.85 -2.39 -12.15
N ASP A 100 -24.42 -2.25 -10.96
CA ASP A 100 -25.01 -0.98 -10.52
C ASP A 100 -23.93 0.08 -10.22
N ASN A 101 -22.76 -0.36 -9.73
CA ASN A 101 -21.62 0.49 -9.47
C ASN A 101 -20.32 -0.31 -9.58
N THR A 102 -19.41 0.12 -10.44
CA THR A 102 -18.14 -0.57 -10.74
C THR A 102 -17.18 -0.58 -9.57
N VAL A 103 -17.15 0.50 -8.79
CA VAL A 103 -16.27 0.63 -7.62
C VAL A 103 -16.68 -0.33 -6.52
N THR A 104 -17.97 -0.36 -6.16
CA THR A 104 -18.51 -1.28 -5.17
C THR A 104 -18.33 -2.72 -5.60
N ALA A 105 -18.63 -3.05 -6.86
CA ALA A 105 -18.45 -4.41 -7.38
C ALA A 105 -16.98 -4.86 -7.38
N LEU A 106 -16.04 -3.96 -7.71
CA LEU A 106 -14.60 -4.22 -7.60
C LEU A 106 -14.19 -4.51 -6.14
N GLN A 107 -14.68 -3.71 -5.19
CA GLN A 107 -14.37 -3.87 -3.77
C GLN A 107 -14.94 -5.17 -3.19
N GLU A 108 -16.19 -5.51 -3.52
CA GLU A 108 -16.83 -6.76 -3.12
C GLU A 108 -16.04 -7.97 -3.67
N ALA A 109 -15.69 -7.96 -4.96
CA ALA A 109 -14.86 -8.99 -5.57
C ALA A 109 -13.48 -9.10 -4.90
N ALA A 110 -12.79 -7.98 -4.65
CA ALA A 110 -11.48 -8.01 -4.01
C ALA A 110 -11.54 -8.52 -2.57
N ALA A 111 -12.53 -8.11 -1.78
CA ALA A 111 -12.74 -8.60 -0.41
C ALA A 111 -13.05 -10.10 -0.39
N ALA A 112 -13.90 -10.57 -1.31
CA ALA A 112 -14.19 -11.99 -1.45
C ALA A 112 -12.96 -12.80 -1.91
N TRP A 113 -12.08 -12.21 -2.73
CA TRP A 113 -10.80 -12.83 -3.09
C TRP A 113 -9.88 -12.95 -1.87
N TYR A 114 -9.73 -11.88 -1.11
CA TYR A 114 -8.91 -11.84 0.12
C TYR A 114 -9.38 -12.87 1.16
N ALA A 115 -10.70 -12.96 1.38
CA ALA A 115 -11.30 -13.88 2.34
C ALA A 115 -10.97 -15.36 2.10
N LYS A 116 -10.50 -15.73 0.90
CA LYS A 116 -10.09 -17.11 0.58
C LYS A 116 -8.78 -17.54 1.24
N PHE A 117 -7.94 -16.62 1.72
CA PHE A 117 -6.55 -16.92 2.08
C PHE A 117 -6.19 -16.72 3.55
N ASN A 118 -7.07 -16.18 4.39
CA ASN A 118 -6.82 -15.92 5.83
C ASN A 118 -5.45 -15.29 6.10
N THR A 119 -4.95 -14.47 5.17
CA THR A 119 -3.58 -13.91 5.24
C THR A 119 -3.58 -12.70 6.16
N PRO A 120 -2.85 -12.69 7.30
CA PRO A 120 -2.79 -11.54 8.18
C PRO A 120 -2.27 -10.29 7.47
N VAL A 121 -2.99 -9.19 7.64
CA VAL A 121 -2.65 -7.90 7.04
C VAL A 121 -1.85 -7.03 8.02
N ILE A 122 -0.79 -6.43 7.49
CA ILE A 122 -0.04 -5.34 8.09
C ILE A 122 -0.46 -4.06 7.36
N GLY A 123 -1.35 -3.28 7.97
CA GLY A 123 -1.82 -2.00 7.44
C GLY A 123 -0.85 -0.88 7.81
N ILE A 124 -0.51 -0.01 6.87
CA ILE A 124 0.41 1.13 7.09
C ILE A 124 -0.26 2.43 6.68
N THR A 125 -0.30 3.40 7.59
CA THR A 125 -0.81 4.75 7.32
C THR A 125 0.06 5.88 7.90
N GLY A 126 -0.37 7.11 7.66
CA GLY A 126 0.24 8.36 8.11
C GLY A 126 0.47 9.36 6.97
N SER A 127 1.01 10.53 7.28
CA SER A 127 1.22 11.60 6.29
C SER A 127 2.43 11.29 5.41
N VAL A 128 3.57 10.93 6.00
CA VAL A 128 4.84 10.71 5.30
C VAL A 128 5.45 9.36 5.68
N GLY A 129 6.15 8.72 4.74
CA GLY A 129 6.91 7.48 4.99
C GLY A 129 6.11 6.17 4.82
N LYS A 130 4.85 6.23 4.40
CA LYS A 130 4.00 5.06 4.13
C LYS A 130 4.63 4.08 3.14
N THR A 131 4.87 4.53 1.91
CA THR A 131 5.45 3.70 0.84
C THR A 131 6.83 3.18 1.23
N SER A 132 7.68 4.03 1.82
CA SER A 132 8.99 3.61 2.28
C SER A 132 8.94 2.51 3.34
N THR A 133 7.98 2.64 4.26
CA THR A 133 7.75 1.62 5.30
C THR A 133 7.22 0.34 4.68
N LYS A 134 6.27 0.41 3.75
CA LYS A 134 5.73 -0.76 3.04
C LYS A 134 6.83 -1.54 2.31
N GLU A 135 7.67 -0.83 1.56
CA GLU A 135 8.79 -1.44 0.81
C GLU A 135 9.80 -2.10 1.75
N LEU A 136 10.24 -1.39 2.80
CA LEU A 136 11.23 -1.90 3.74
C LEU A 136 10.68 -3.02 4.63
N ALA A 137 9.42 -2.91 5.08
CA ALA A 137 8.74 -3.96 5.83
C ALA A 137 8.58 -5.22 4.99
N HIS A 138 8.21 -5.09 3.71
CA HIS A 138 8.19 -6.24 2.80
C HIS A 138 9.57 -6.89 2.68
N ALA A 139 10.64 -6.11 2.53
CA ALA A 139 12.00 -6.64 2.45
C ALA A 139 12.41 -7.39 3.74
N VAL A 140 12.10 -6.84 4.92
CA VAL A 140 12.32 -7.49 6.22
C VAL A 140 11.51 -8.76 6.36
N MET A 141 10.20 -8.71 6.10
CA MET A 141 9.31 -9.87 6.24
C MET A 141 9.66 -10.99 5.27
N SER A 142 10.08 -10.64 4.04
CA SER A 142 10.47 -11.59 3.00
C SER A 142 11.73 -12.41 3.30
N THR A 143 12.46 -12.06 4.37
CA THR A 143 13.63 -12.84 4.82
C THR A 143 13.24 -14.20 5.41
N LYS A 144 12.00 -14.34 5.87
CA LYS A 144 11.46 -15.58 6.48
C LYS A 144 10.09 -15.98 5.94
N PHE A 145 9.23 -15.01 5.66
CA PHE A 145 7.85 -15.25 5.25
C PHE A 145 7.66 -15.01 3.76
N ARG A 146 6.71 -15.72 3.15
CA ARG A 146 6.21 -15.34 1.82
C ARG A 146 5.26 -14.16 1.98
N THR A 147 5.72 -12.95 1.70
CA THR A 147 4.97 -11.73 1.99
C THR A 147 4.45 -11.10 0.71
N PHE A 148 3.16 -10.79 0.69
CA PHE A 148 2.53 -9.97 -0.33
C PHE A 148 2.66 -8.49 0.03
N LYS A 149 2.69 -7.58 -0.95
CA LYS A 149 2.60 -6.14 -0.71
C LYS A 149 1.73 -5.45 -1.76
N SER A 150 1.17 -4.30 -1.39
CA SER A 150 0.55 -3.37 -2.35
C SER A 150 1.58 -2.83 -3.36
N GLU A 151 1.18 -2.66 -4.62
CA GLU A 151 2.05 -2.26 -5.73
C GLU A 151 2.11 -0.74 -5.86
N GLY A 152 3.30 -0.18 -6.10
CA GLY A 152 3.49 1.26 -6.28
C GLY A 152 2.81 2.09 -5.18
N ASN A 153 1.94 3.00 -5.60
CA ASN A 153 1.10 3.86 -4.77
C ASN A 153 -0.38 3.43 -4.75
N ARG A 154 -0.70 2.17 -5.07
CA ARG A 154 -2.07 1.62 -5.03
C ARG A 154 -2.55 1.44 -3.59
N ASN A 155 -2.90 2.56 -2.96
CA ASN A 155 -3.20 2.68 -1.53
C ASN A 155 -4.58 3.31 -1.24
N SER A 156 -5.36 3.61 -2.29
CA SER A 156 -6.69 4.22 -2.21
C SER A 156 -7.81 3.18 -2.29
N ILE A 157 -9.05 3.63 -2.10
CA ILE A 157 -10.25 2.79 -2.20
C ILE A 157 -10.48 2.18 -3.59
N LEU A 158 -9.80 2.69 -4.61
CA LEU A 158 -9.80 2.16 -5.98
C LEU A 158 -8.55 1.33 -6.25
N GLY A 159 -7.36 1.85 -5.87
CA GLY A 159 -6.10 1.22 -6.21
C GLY A 159 -5.82 -0.06 -5.42
N LEU A 160 -6.09 -0.07 -4.11
CA LEU A 160 -5.74 -1.22 -3.26
C LEU A 160 -6.52 -2.50 -3.65
N PRO A 161 -7.84 -2.45 -3.92
CA PRO A 161 -8.59 -3.61 -4.41
C PRO A 161 -8.01 -4.28 -5.66
N LEU A 162 -7.51 -3.50 -6.62
CA LEU A 162 -6.89 -4.05 -7.85
C LEU A 162 -5.68 -4.93 -7.52
N THR A 163 -4.88 -4.52 -6.55
CA THR A 163 -3.66 -5.26 -6.17
C THR A 163 -3.99 -6.60 -5.52
N ILE A 164 -5.08 -6.67 -4.75
CA ILE A 164 -5.44 -7.85 -3.94
C ILE A 164 -5.66 -9.11 -4.79
N PHE A 165 -6.05 -8.97 -6.05
CA PHE A 165 -6.14 -10.09 -6.98
C PHE A 165 -4.79 -10.79 -7.26
N GLY A 166 -3.67 -10.15 -6.91
CA GLY A 166 -2.32 -10.73 -6.88
C GLY A 166 -2.06 -11.66 -5.69
N LEU A 167 -2.89 -11.63 -4.64
CA LEU A 167 -2.74 -12.48 -3.46
C LEU A 167 -2.93 -13.97 -3.82
N ARG A 168 -2.21 -14.85 -3.11
CA ARG A 168 -2.09 -16.28 -3.41
C ARG A 168 -2.07 -17.08 -2.09
N PRO A 169 -2.49 -18.37 -2.10
CA PRO A 169 -2.55 -19.19 -0.88
C PRO A 169 -1.23 -19.37 -0.14
N PHE A 170 -0.10 -19.22 -0.83
CA PHE A 170 1.22 -19.39 -0.22
C PHE A 170 1.72 -18.13 0.50
N HIS A 171 1.04 -16.99 0.38
CA HIS A 171 1.41 -15.79 1.11
C HIS A 171 1.00 -15.93 2.58
N GLN A 172 1.93 -15.64 3.47
CA GLN A 172 1.77 -15.75 4.92
C GLN A 172 1.47 -14.41 5.58
N TYR A 173 1.77 -13.29 4.91
CA TYR A 173 1.44 -11.93 5.36
C TYR A 173 1.18 -11.04 4.15
N ALA A 174 0.39 -9.98 4.34
CA ALA A 174 0.15 -8.94 3.34
C ALA A 174 0.46 -7.55 3.91
N VAL A 175 1.43 -6.83 3.31
CA VAL A 175 1.80 -5.46 3.71
C VAL A 175 1.07 -4.47 2.82
N LEU A 176 0.02 -3.85 3.37
CA LEU A 176 -0.90 -3.00 2.63
C LEU A 176 -0.73 -1.54 3.06
N GLU A 177 -0.43 -0.68 2.10
CA GLU A 177 -0.46 0.77 2.32
C GLU A 177 -1.91 1.25 2.27
N MET A 178 -2.39 1.87 3.34
CA MET A 178 -3.75 2.38 3.47
C MET A 178 -3.73 3.90 3.60
N ALA A 179 -3.98 4.58 2.48
CA ALA A 179 -4.03 6.03 2.42
C ALA A 179 -5.48 6.52 2.51
N MET A 180 -5.62 7.81 2.81
CA MET A 180 -6.88 8.52 2.69
C MET A 180 -6.67 9.87 2.03
N TYR A 181 -7.68 10.29 1.29
CA TYR A 181 -7.95 11.66 0.88
C TYR A 181 -8.97 12.33 1.81
N THR A 182 -9.95 11.56 2.31
CA THR A 182 -10.98 12.04 3.24
C THR A 182 -11.18 11.05 4.39
N ARG A 183 -11.76 11.54 5.50
CA ARG A 183 -12.13 10.69 6.65
C ARG A 183 -13.11 9.59 6.21
N GLY A 184 -12.90 8.38 6.73
CA GLY A 184 -13.69 7.19 6.48
C GLY A 184 -13.05 6.23 5.47
N GLU A 185 -12.08 6.69 4.68
CA GLU A 185 -11.46 5.84 3.65
C GLU A 185 -10.54 4.77 4.24
N ILE A 186 -9.78 5.09 5.30
CA ILE A 186 -8.94 4.08 5.97
C ILE A 186 -9.83 3.06 6.66
N ALA A 187 -10.91 3.49 7.32
CA ALA A 187 -11.89 2.58 7.92
C ALA A 187 -12.51 1.65 6.87
N ARG A 188 -12.85 2.15 5.67
CA ARG A 188 -13.36 1.31 4.57
C ARG A 188 -12.30 0.34 4.05
N LEU A 189 -11.05 0.77 3.87
CA LEU A 189 -9.95 -0.12 3.46
C LEU A 189 -9.71 -1.22 4.51
N ALA A 190 -9.75 -0.88 5.79
CA ALA A 190 -9.61 -1.83 6.88
C ALA A 190 -10.82 -2.78 6.98
N ALA A 191 -12.03 -2.34 6.62
CA ALA A 191 -13.18 -3.23 6.53
C ALA A 191 -13.06 -4.25 5.39
N LEU A 192 -12.49 -3.84 4.24
CA LEU A 192 -12.24 -4.73 3.10
C LEU A 192 -11.09 -5.70 3.39
N PHE A 193 -10.01 -5.21 4.02
CA PHE A 193 -8.79 -5.96 4.31
C PHE A 193 -8.39 -5.77 5.79
N PRO A 194 -9.03 -6.48 6.74
CA PRO A 194 -8.83 -6.29 8.17
C PRO A 194 -7.38 -6.47 8.62
N PRO A 195 -6.72 -5.43 9.19
CA PRO A 195 -5.36 -5.52 9.69
C PRO A 195 -5.28 -6.28 11.02
N GLN A 196 -4.27 -7.15 11.15
CA GLN A 196 -3.85 -7.68 12.47
C GLN A 196 -2.80 -6.76 13.11
N ILE A 197 -2.01 -6.08 12.27
CA ILE A 197 -0.97 -5.14 12.69
C ILE A 197 -1.22 -3.82 11.98
N GLY A 198 -1.33 -2.72 12.73
CA GLY A 198 -1.51 -1.38 12.21
C GLY A 198 -0.29 -0.52 12.53
N VAL A 199 0.30 0.11 11.52
CA VAL A 199 1.48 0.98 11.68
C VAL A 199 1.11 2.40 11.33
N VAL A 200 1.26 3.30 12.29
CA VAL A 200 1.12 4.74 12.06
C VAL A 200 2.51 5.36 11.99
N THR A 201 2.81 5.96 10.84
CA THR A 201 4.12 6.57 10.56
C THR A 201 4.32 7.88 11.32
N LEU A 202 4.03 9.02 10.71
CA LEU A 202 3.98 10.32 11.37
C LEU A 202 2.75 11.09 10.90
N ILE A 203 2.31 12.06 11.69
CA ILE A 203 1.27 13.00 11.27
C ILE A 203 1.92 14.31 10.88
N GLY A 204 1.70 14.71 9.64
CA GLY A 204 2.22 15.95 9.05
C GLY A 204 1.11 16.71 8.35
N ALA A 205 1.36 18.00 8.08
CA ALA A 205 0.44 18.95 7.45
C ALA A 205 0.19 18.69 5.94
N VAL A 206 0.22 17.42 5.51
CA VAL A 206 -0.01 17.02 4.12
C VAL A 206 -1.51 16.87 3.90
N HIS A 207 -2.03 17.38 2.78
CA HIS A 207 -3.46 17.43 2.44
C HIS A 207 -4.32 18.33 3.36
N MET A 208 -3.71 19.28 4.08
CA MET A 208 -4.42 20.18 4.99
C MET A 208 -5.54 20.99 4.29
N GLU A 209 -5.31 21.44 3.06
CA GLU A 209 -6.31 22.16 2.25
C GLU A 209 -7.63 21.40 2.08
N ARG A 210 -7.56 20.06 2.03
CA ARG A 210 -8.73 19.19 1.82
C ARG A 210 -9.26 18.58 3.12
N ALA A 211 -8.36 18.24 4.05
CA ALA A 211 -8.75 17.73 5.37
C ALA A 211 -9.39 18.81 6.25
N GLY A 212 -9.11 20.09 5.98
CA GLY A 212 -9.66 21.24 6.70
C GLY A 212 -8.93 21.56 8.00
N SER A 213 -8.41 20.57 8.73
CA SER A 213 -7.62 20.80 9.94
C SER A 213 -6.65 19.66 10.28
N MET A 214 -5.71 19.92 11.19
CA MET A 214 -4.79 18.89 11.70
C MET A 214 -5.54 17.79 12.46
N GLU A 215 -6.56 18.16 13.23
CA GLU A 215 -7.41 17.25 13.98
C GLU A 215 -8.16 16.29 13.04
N ALA A 216 -8.61 16.78 11.88
CA ALA A 216 -9.21 15.94 10.87
C ALA A 216 -8.22 14.93 10.27
N ILE A 217 -6.95 15.32 10.06
CA ILE A 217 -5.89 14.41 9.61
C ILE A 217 -5.64 13.33 10.68
N VAL A 218 -5.51 13.73 11.96
CA VAL A 218 -5.34 12.80 13.08
C VAL A 218 -6.49 11.81 13.15
N ALA A 219 -7.74 12.30 13.18
CA ALA A 219 -8.94 11.47 13.25
C ALA A 219 -9.04 10.49 12.07
N ALA A 220 -8.65 10.91 10.86
CA ALA A 220 -8.67 10.04 9.70
C ALA A 220 -7.56 8.96 9.74
N LYS A 221 -6.36 9.27 10.26
CA LYS A 221 -5.29 8.25 10.42
C LYS A 221 -5.56 7.28 11.57
N GLN A 222 -6.25 7.75 12.61
CA GLN A 222 -6.67 6.96 13.77
C GLN A 222 -7.59 5.79 13.39
N GLU A 223 -8.35 5.89 12.30
CA GLU A 223 -9.20 4.82 11.77
C GLU A 223 -8.47 3.47 11.62
N LEU A 224 -7.17 3.50 11.32
CA LEU A 224 -6.38 2.27 11.21
C LEU A 224 -6.26 1.54 12.55
N VAL A 225 -6.03 2.26 13.64
CA VAL A 225 -5.86 1.63 14.97
C VAL A 225 -7.19 1.26 15.60
N GLU A 226 -8.25 2.02 15.29
CA GLU A 226 -9.63 1.71 15.69
C GLU A 226 -10.13 0.40 15.07
N ALA A 227 -9.66 0.10 13.85
CA ALA A 227 -10.02 -1.12 13.12
C ALA A 227 -9.26 -2.37 13.58
N LEU A 228 -8.24 -2.24 14.44
CA LEU A 228 -7.48 -3.40 14.92
C LEU A 228 -8.31 -4.27 15.88
N PRO A 229 -8.20 -5.60 15.78
CA PRO A 229 -8.81 -6.48 16.76
C PRO A 229 -8.11 -6.38 18.12
N ALA A 230 -8.74 -6.87 19.18
CA ALA A 230 -8.19 -6.80 20.54
C ALA A 230 -6.88 -7.61 20.72
N ASP A 231 -6.70 -8.66 19.93
CA ASP A 231 -5.45 -9.44 19.85
C ASP A 231 -4.48 -8.90 18.78
N GLY A 232 -4.82 -7.76 18.17
CA GLY A 232 -4.00 -7.05 17.21
C GLY A 232 -2.87 -6.26 17.85
N ILE A 233 -2.05 -5.62 17.01
CA ILE A 233 -0.91 -4.81 17.44
C ILE A 233 -0.92 -3.45 16.75
N ALA A 234 -0.90 -2.37 17.52
CA ALA A 234 -0.70 -1.01 17.03
C ALA A 234 0.76 -0.59 17.20
N ILE A 235 1.47 -0.37 16.10
CA ILE A 235 2.84 0.12 16.06
C ILE A 235 2.83 1.64 15.94
N LEU A 236 3.20 2.35 17.01
CA LEU A 236 3.04 3.80 17.15
C LEU A 236 4.37 4.52 17.33
N ASN A 237 4.51 5.68 16.69
CA ASN A 237 5.69 6.54 16.80
C ASN A 237 5.68 7.27 18.15
N LYS A 238 6.60 6.91 19.04
CA LYS A 238 6.79 7.53 20.36
C LYS A 238 7.18 9.01 20.25
N ASP A 239 7.87 9.39 19.18
CA ASP A 239 8.37 10.74 18.98
C ASP A 239 7.29 11.74 18.48
N ASP A 240 6.07 11.26 18.16
CA ASP A 240 4.96 12.10 17.68
C ASP A 240 3.75 12.00 18.63
N GLU A 241 3.51 13.05 19.41
CA GLU A 241 2.42 13.12 20.39
C GLU A 241 1.04 12.84 19.76
N ARG A 242 0.82 13.24 18.49
CA ARG A 242 -0.45 12.99 17.77
C ARG A 242 -0.61 11.54 17.37
N VAL A 243 0.49 10.82 17.16
CA VAL A 243 0.45 9.37 16.93
C VAL A 243 0.23 8.67 18.27
N MET A 244 0.90 9.12 19.33
CA MET A 244 0.74 8.55 20.67
C MET A 244 -0.67 8.74 21.24
N SER A 245 -1.38 9.82 20.91
CA SER A 245 -2.78 10.01 21.33
C SER A 245 -3.71 8.91 20.79
N MET A 246 -3.34 8.25 19.68
CA MET A 246 -4.12 7.17 19.09
C MET A 246 -4.13 5.89 19.95
N ALA A 247 -3.19 5.74 20.88
CA ALA A 247 -3.16 4.60 21.81
C ALA A 247 -4.44 4.49 22.65
N ALA A 248 -5.12 5.61 22.92
CA ALA A 248 -6.39 5.63 23.65
C ALA A 248 -7.61 5.15 22.82
N HIS A 249 -7.41 4.89 21.52
CA HIS A 249 -8.48 4.57 20.57
C HIS A 249 -8.43 3.12 20.07
N THR A 250 -7.70 2.25 20.76
CA THR A 250 -7.63 0.82 20.42
C THR A 250 -7.47 -0.03 21.67
N ASN A 251 -8.00 -1.25 21.62
CA ASN A 251 -7.74 -2.30 22.62
C ASN A 251 -6.60 -3.23 22.21
N ALA A 252 -6.05 -3.04 21.01
CA ALA A 252 -4.89 -3.77 20.53
C ALA A 252 -3.68 -3.52 21.43
N ARG A 253 -2.73 -4.47 21.41
CA ARG A 253 -1.45 -4.28 22.09
C ARG A 253 -0.69 -3.13 21.43
N ILE A 254 -0.26 -2.15 22.24
CA ILE A 254 0.60 -1.07 21.76
C ILE A 254 2.06 -1.55 21.72
N PHE A 255 2.76 -1.26 20.62
CA PHE A 255 4.21 -1.40 20.48
C PHE A 255 4.76 -0.08 19.95
N THR A 256 5.63 0.56 20.73
CA THR A 256 6.14 1.89 20.41
C THR A 256 7.52 1.83 19.75
N TYR A 257 7.76 2.75 18.81
CA TYR A 257 9.08 2.95 18.21
C TYR A 257 9.48 4.42 18.21
N GLY A 258 10.76 4.74 18.26
CA GLY A 258 11.21 6.13 18.19
C GLY A 258 12.71 6.31 18.39
N LEU A 259 13.14 7.55 18.58
CA LEU A 259 14.49 7.88 19.05
C LEU A 259 14.53 8.06 20.57
N ASP A 260 13.36 8.17 21.21
CA ASP A 260 13.23 8.18 22.67
C ASP A 260 13.56 6.80 23.28
N PRO A 261 14.52 6.69 24.22
CA PRO A 261 14.87 5.45 24.90
C PRO A 261 13.74 4.79 25.73
N SER A 262 12.63 5.51 25.95
CA SER A 262 11.43 4.98 26.59
C SER A 262 10.48 4.24 25.63
N ALA A 263 10.77 4.23 24.32
CA ALA A 263 10.04 3.39 23.36
C ALA A 263 10.42 1.91 23.49
N ASP A 264 9.52 1.01 23.09
CA ASP A 264 9.79 -0.43 23.09
C ASP A 264 10.97 -0.78 22.18
N LEU A 265 11.03 -0.14 20.99
CA LEU A 265 12.13 -0.21 20.04
C LEU A 265 12.66 1.19 19.76
N TRP A 266 13.93 1.44 20.03
CA TRP A 266 14.52 2.76 19.78
C TRP A 266 15.89 2.71 19.12
N ALA A 267 16.38 3.87 18.67
CA ALA A 267 17.68 3.99 18.02
C ALA A 267 18.51 5.16 18.53
N ASP A 268 19.82 4.97 18.59
CA ASP A 268 20.83 6.01 18.84
C ASP A 268 22.07 5.84 17.95
N GLU A 269 23.15 6.57 18.30
CA GLU A 269 24.43 6.55 17.57
C GLU A 269 24.29 6.83 16.06
N ILE A 270 23.34 7.70 15.70
CA ILE A 270 22.97 7.95 14.31
C ILE A 270 24.03 8.78 13.59
N GLN A 271 24.65 8.16 12.58
CA GLN A 271 25.67 8.77 11.71
C GLN A 271 25.26 8.62 10.24
N SER A 272 25.12 9.76 9.56
CA SER A 272 24.86 9.82 8.12
C SER A 272 26.18 9.69 7.37
N HIS A 273 26.23 8.80 6.38
CA HIS A 273 27.40 8.59 5.51
C HIS A 273 27.11 9.02 4.07
N GLY A 274 26.21 9.99 3.90
CA GLY A 274 25.76 10.47 2.60
C GLY A 274 25.18 9.33 1.75
N LEU A 275 25.77 9.06 0.59
CA LEU A 275 25.31 7.99 -0.31
C LEU A 275 25.60 6.57 0.18
N ASN A 276 26.51 6.42 1.13
CA ASN A 276 26.84 5.11 1.71
C ASN A 276 25.79 4.66 2.76
N GLY A 277 24.74 5.46 2.94
CA GLY A 277 23.63 5.16 3.81
C GLY A 277 23.75 5.76 5.22
N VAL A 278 23.03 5.19 6.16
CA VAL A 278 23.01 5.63 7.56
C VAL A 278 23.40 4.48 8.48
N GLN A 279 24.22 4.80 9.49
CA GLN A 279 24.64 3.91 10.56
C GLN A 279 23.94 4.31 11.86
N PHE A 280 23.48 3.35 12.64
CA PHE A 280 22.80 3.55 13.92
C PHE A 280 22.78 2.25 14.71
N THR A 281 22.42 2.32 15.99
CA THR A 281 22.23 1.16 16.86
C THR A 281 20.74 1.06 17.23
N LEU A 282 20.14 -0.11 17.03
CA LEU A 282 18.77 -0.43 17.46
C LEU A 282 18.78 -1.10 18.83
N HIS A 283 17.79 -0.81 19.66
CA HIS A 283 17.66 -1.35 21.01
C HIS A 283 16.26 -1.89 21.28
N HIS A 284 16.15 -3.12 21.77
CA HIS A 284 14.88 -3.73 22.22
C HIS A 284 15.13 -4.74 23.33
N GLN A 285 14.40 -4.66 24.44
CA GLN A 285 14.46 -5.63 25.56
C GLN A 285 15.89 -5.96 26.07
N GLY A 286 16.78 -4.97 26.08
CA GLY A 286 18.17 -5.13 26.53
C GLY A 286 19.12 -5.75 25.48
N GLU A 287 18.63 -6.06 24.29
CA GLU A 287 19.45 -6.39 23.13
C GLU A 287 19.73 -5.14 22.29
N SER A 288 20.92 -5.10 21.71
CA SER A 288 21.32 -4.04 20.78
C SER A 288 21.82 -4.61 19.47
N LEU A 289 21.42 -4.01 18.35
CA LEU A 289 21.88 -4.35 17.01
C LEU A 289 22.50 -3.11 16.37
N HIS A 290 23.81 -3.14 16.17
CA HIS A 290 24.51 -2.12 15.41
C HIS A 290 24.43 -2.41 13.90
N LEU A 291 23.98 -1.45 13.10
CA LEU A 291 23.79 -1.64 11.66
C LEU A 291 24.07 -0.38 10.83
N GLN A 292 24.53 -0.63 9.61
CA GLN A 292 24.52 0.33 8.52
C GLN A 292 23.55 -0.16 7.45
N VAL A 293 22.65 0.72 7.02
CA VAL A 293 21.65 0.43 5.98
C VAL A 293 21.87 1.35 4.78
N PRO A 294 21.64 0.90 3.54
CA PRO A 294 21.83 1.69 2.33
C PRO A 294 20.69 2.69 2.09
N LEU A 295 20.16 3.29 3.15
CA LEU A 295 19.09 4.29 3.08
C LEU A 295 19.65 5.68 3.37
N LEU A 296 19.12 6.67 2.67
CA LEU A 296 19.66 8.03 2.69
C LEU A 296 18.96 8.90 3.73
N GLY A 297 19.75 9.73 4.40
CA GLY A 297 19.26 10.73 5.36
C GLY A 297 18.79 10.14 6.69
N ARG A 298 18.84 10.97 7.73
CA ARG A 298 18.49 10.57 9.11
C ARG A 298 17.05 10.08 9.28
N HIS A 299 16.10 10.59 8.49
CA HIS A 299 14.69 10.19 8.52
C HIS A 299 14.47 8.71 8.12
N SER A 300 15.45 8.08 7.46
CA SER A 300 15.39 6.66 7.13
C SER A 300 15.54 5.75 8.36
N VAL A 301 16.06 6.27 9.48
CA VAL A 301 16.13 5.55 10.76
C VAL A 301 14.72 5.23 11.27
N HIS A 302 13.79 6.20 11.27
CA HIS A 302 12.37 5.92 11.60
C HIS A 302 11.74 4.89 10.68
N THR A 303 12.09 4.90 9.39
CA THR A 303 11.60 3.88 8.45
C THR A 303 12.14 2.49 8.79
N SER A 304 13.42 2.41 9.15
CA SER A 304 14.06 1.18 9.62
C SER A 304 13.47 0.68 10.93
N LEU A 305 13.20 1.57 11.89
CA LEU A 305 12.52 1.28 13.15
C LEU A 305 11.12 0.68 12.90
N ARG A 306 10.32 1.26 11.99
CA ARG A 306 9.01 0.69 11.64
C ARG A 306 9.11 -0.72 11.05
N ALA A 307 10.03 -0.93 10.11
CA ALA A 307 10.21 -2.25 9.49
C ALA A 307 10.76 -3.28 10.50
N ALA A 308 11.67 -2.88 11.38
CA ALA A 308 12.18 -3.71 12.46
C ALA A 308 11.09 -4.03 13.49
N ALA A 309 10.25 -3.07 13.87
CA ALA A 309 9.10 -3.29 14.76
C ALA A 309 8.15 -4.34 14.18
N ILE A 310 7.79 -4.24 12.89
CA ILE A 310 6.99 -5.25 12.18
C ILE A 310 7.68 -6.63 12.24
N GLY A 311 8.99 -6.69 12.00
CA GLY A 311 9.77 -7.92 12.11
C GLY A 311 9.73 -8.54 13.51
N LEU A 312 9.96 -7.73 14.55
CA LEU A 312 9.98 -8.19 15.94
C LEU A 312 8.61 -8.72 16.39
N VAL A 313 7.53 -7.97 16.13
CA VAL A 313 6.18 -8.38 16.56
C VAL A 313 5.65 -9.61 15.80
N THR A 314 6.24 -9.93 14.64
CA THR A 314 5.95 -11.15 13.86
C THR A 314 6.92 -12.30 14.15
N GLY A 315 7.85 -12.11 15.10
CA GLY A 315 8.77 -13.15 15.56
C GLY A 315 9.98 -13.38 14.65
N LEU A 316 10.43 -12.36 13.93
CA LEU A 316 11.75 -12.36 13.29
C LEU A 316 12.84 -12.12 14.32
N ARG A 317 14.00 -12.74 14.07
CA ARG A 317 15.22 -12.51 14.86
C ARG A 317 15.97 -11.31 14.29
N TRP A 318 16.84 -10.71 15.11
CA TRP A 318 17.71 -9.61 14.67
C TRP A 318 18.50 -9.90 13.39
N GLU A 319 18.97 -11.14 13.20
CA GLU A 319 19.67 -11.56 11.98
C GLU A 319 18.80 -11.40 10.72
N ASP A 320 17.53 -11.76 10.81
CA ASP A 320 16.58 -11.71 9.71
C ASP A 320 16.20 -10.25 9.41
N ILE A 321 15.97 -9.45 10.46
CA ILE A 321 15.73 -8.00 10.36
C ILE A 321 16.92 -7.29 9.71
N ALA A 322 18.15 -7.53 10.22
CA ALA A 322 19.36 -6.94 9.68
C ALA A 322 19.57 -7.28 8.20
N ARG A 323 19.31 -8.54 7.83
CA ARG A 323 19.40 -9.00 6.43
C ARG A 323 18.42 -8.23 5.54
N GLY A 324 17.16 -8.13 5.94
CA GLY A 324 16.14 -7.41 5.16
C GLY A 324 16.40 -5.91 5.05
N LEU A 325 16.84 -5.26 6.13
CA LEU A 325 17.20 -3.84 6.13
C LEU A 325 18.40 -3.55 5.21
N ARG A 326 19.40 -4.43 5.16
CA ARG A 326 20.59 -4.29 4.29
C ARG A 326 20.33 -4.62 2.83
N GLN A 327 19.48 -5.61 2.56
CA GLN A 327 19.17 -6.08 1.20
C GLN A 327 18.15 -5.20 0.48
N SER A 328 17.50 -4.28 1.22
CA SER A 328 16.55 -3.36 0.63
C SER A 328 17.24 -2.47 -0.40
N GLN A 329 17.14 -2.86 -1.67
CA GLN A 329 17.33 -1.98 -2.82
C GLN A 329 16.11 -1.08 -3.00
N ALA A 330 15.35 -0.79 -1.94
CA ALA A 330 14.31 0.23 -2.00
C ALA A 330 15.01 1.55 -2.34
N GLN A 331 15.17 1.83 -3.63
CA GLN A 331 15.42 3.14 -4.17
C GLN A 331 14.16 3.92 -3.84
N LEU A 332 14.13 4.43 -2.61
CA LEU A 332 13.07 5.24 -2.08
C LEU A 332 13.17 6.59 -2.78
N ARG A 333 12.59 6.66 -4.00
CA ARG A 333 12.27 7.88 -4.78
C ARG A 333 13.45 8.79 -5.18
N LEU A 334 14.62 8.59 -4.60
CA LEU A 334 15.78 9.43 -4.79
C LEU A 334 16.82 8.66 -5.62
N VAL A 335 17.00 9.10 -6.86
CA VAL A 335 17.92 8.49 -7.82
C VAL A 335 19.17 9.35 -7.91
N THR A 336 20.33 8.76 -7.71
CA THR A 336 21.58 9.45 -8.02
C THR A 336 21.96 9.19 -9.46
N VAL A 337 22.11 10.26 -10.24
CA VAL A 337 22.56 10.19 -11.63
C VAL A 337 23.84 11.01 -11.81
N PRO A 338 24.78 10.55 -12.65
CA PRO A 338 25.98 11.33 -12.96
C PRO A 338 25.58 12.62 -13.68
N GLY A 339 26.06 13.75 -13.17
CA GLY A 339 25.88 15.06 -13.77
C GLY A 339 27.09 15.48 -14.62
N PRO A 340 26.96 16.60 -15.36
CA PRO A 340 28.06 17.14 -16.15
C PRO A 340 29.25 17.52 -15.25
N LYS A 341 30.46 17.52 -15.81
CA LYS A 341 31.69 17.93 -15.10
C LYS A 341 31.94 17.15 -13.80
N GLN A 342 31.68 15.84 -13.80
CA GLN A 342 31.83 14.95 -12.63
C GLN A 342 30.97 15.39 -11.42
N SER A 343 29.89 16.15 -11.66
CA SER A 343 28.91 16.43 -10.62
C SER A 343 28.01 15.21 -10.38
N LEU A 344 27.32 15.22 -9.25
CA LEU A 344 26.28 14.27 -8.93
C LEU A 344 24.95 14.99 -8.93
N ILE A 345 23.96 14.42 -9.58
CA ILE A 345 22.57 14.88 -9.52
C ILE A 345 21.83 13.93 -8.58
N ILE A 346 21.18 14.51 -7.58
CA ILE A 346 20.14 13.85 -6.80
C ILE A 346 18.81 14.19 -7.46
N ASP A 347 18.21 13.21 -8.13
CA ASP A 347 16.87 13.33 -8.68
C ASP A 347 15.84 12.91 -7.62
N ASP A 348 15.19 13.92 -7.02
CA ASP A 348 14.06 13.79 -6.09
C ASP A 348 12.83 14.54 -6.66
N THR A 349 12.64 14.50 -7.99
CA THR A 349 11.66 15.34 -8.70
C THR A 349 10.22 14.80 -8.71
N TYR A 350 9.96 13.67 -8.06
CA TYR A 350 8.64 13.02 -8.11
C TYR A 350 7.53 13.83 -7.41
N ASN A 351 7.79 14.32 -6.20
CA ASN A 351 6.84 15.14 -5.42
C ASN A 351 7.59 15.91 -4.33
N ALA A 352 7.08 17.08 -3.93
CA ALA A 352 7.64 17.89 -2.87
C ALA A 352 6.56 18.36 -1.88
N ASN A 353 6.89 18.30 -0.59
CA ASN A 353 6.19 18.99 0.49
C ASN A 353 7.25 19.54 1.47
N PRO A 354 6.90 20.46 2.40
CA PRO A 354 7.90 21.07 3.27
C PRO A 354 8.78 20.07 4.04
N GLU A 355 8.21 18.98 4.55
CA GLU A 355 8.95 17.95 5.28
C GLU A 355 9.89 17.16 4.36
N SER A 356 9.45 16.76 3.16
CA SER A 356 10.29 16.03 2.20
C SER A 356 11.40 16.91 1.64
N THR A 357 11.11 18.18 1.34
CA THR A 357 12.12 19.16 0.89
C THR A 357 13.18 19.38 1.97
N MET A 358 12.80 19.51 3.23
CA MET A 358 13.76 19.60 4.34
C MET A 358 14.62 18.34 4.46
N ALA A 359 14.05 17.15 4.27
CA ALA A 359 14.80 15.90 4.26
C ALA A 359 15.82 15.84 3.11
N ALA A 360 15.44 16.28 1.90
CA ALA A 360 16.33 16.37 0.74
C ALA A 360 17.47 17.39 0.97
N LEU A 361 17.17 18.55 1.56
CA LEU A 361 18.16 19.56 1.90
C LEU A 361 19.14 19.07 2.97
N ASN A 362 18.66 18.32 3.97
CA ASN A 362 19.53 17.72 4.98
C ASN A 362 20.47 16.67 4.37
N LEU A 363 19.98 15.84 3.45
CA LEU A 363 20.83 14.91 2.69
C LEU A 363 21.87 15.66 1.87
N LEU A 364 21.45 16.71 1.15
CA LEU A 364 22.36 17.54 0.36
C LEU A 364 23.43 18.19 1.24
N ALA A 365 23.06 18.64 2.44
CA ALA A 365 23.98 19.22 3.42
C ALA A 365 25.06 18.22 3.88
N ASP A 366 24.73 16.93 3.97
CA ASP A 366 25.68 15.87 4.34
C ASP A 366 26.62 15.46 3.18
N MET A 367 26.40 15.97 1.96
CA MET A 367 27.24 15.61 0.80
C MET A 367 28.55 16.41 0.72
N PRO A 368 29.63 15.80 0.23
CA PRO A 368 30.88 16.52 -0.01
C PRO A 368 30.78 17.48 -1.19
N GLY A 369 31.63 18.52 -1.20
CA GLY A 369 31.80 19.44 -2.32
C GLY A 369 30.79 20.60 -2.36
N ARG A 370 30.69 21.24 -3.54
CA ARG A 370 29.75 22.35 -3.76
C ARG A 370 28.34 21.79 -3.92
N ARG A 371 27.45 22.23 -3.04
CA ARG A 371 26.05 21.79 -2.96
C ARG A 371 25.14 22.85 -3.58
N ILE A 372 24.23 22.43 -4.46
CA ILE A 372 23.27 23.31 -5.15
C ILE A 372 21.91 22.64 -5.05
N ALA A 373 20.94 23.33 -4.46
CA ALA A 373 19.54 22.89 -4.45
C ALA A 373 18.80 23.58 -5.61
N VAL A 374 18.06 22.81 -6.39
CA VAL A 374 17.16 23.32 -7.44
C VAL A 374 15.74 22.94 -7.00
N LEU A 375 14.95 23.93 -6.60
CA LEU A 375 13.60 23.76 -6.08
C LEU A 375 12.61 24.43 -7.05
N GLY A 376 11.43 23.82 -7.22
CA GLY A 376 10.37 24.27 -8.13
C GLY A 376 9.07 24.59 -7.44
#